data_AF-A0A0A9WWY8-F1
#
_entry.id   AF-A0A0A9WWY8-F1
#
_cell.length_a   1.000
_cell.length_b   1.000
_cell.length_c   1.000
_cell.angle_alpha   90.00
_cell.angle_beta   90.00
_cell.angle_gamma   90.00
#
_symmetry.space_group_name_H-M   'P 1'
#
loop_
_entity.id
_entity.type
_entity.pdbx_description
1 polymer ?
#
loop_
_entity_poly.entity_id
_entity_poly.type
_entity_poly.pdbx_seq_one_letter_code
_entity_poly.pdbx_strand_id
1 'polypeptide(L)'
;METHYDVLGCAQSSSMEQLKCAYHDLALKHHPDKNSDGSPEMFSKIDEAWKTLRDPESRKDYDASLKQSEIEEQSLLFGSFSLKDLKYDPTNDVYSCDCRCGGTYSFSKKDFEEFNSYLVGCEDCSLVISVDLQT
;
A
#
# COMPACT_ATOMS: atom_id res chain seq x y z
N MET A 1 -3.78 3.09 8.78
CA MET A 1 -4.44 1.76 8.84
C MET A 1 -3.97 1.11 10.15
N GLU A 2 -4.87 0.54 10.95
CA GLU A 2 -4.48 -0.13 12.21
C GLU A 2 -3.94 -1.53 11.90
N THR A 3 -2.70 -1.84 12.29
CA THR A 3 -2.12 -3.17 12.04
C THR A 3 -2.44 -4.15 13.18
N HIS A 4 -2.23 -5.45 12.95
CA HIS A 4 -2.42 -6.46 14.00
C HIS A 4 -1.44 -6.25 15.17
N TYR A 5 -0.27 -5.64 14.91
CA TYR A 5 0.69 -5.27 15.94
C TYR A 5 0.19 -4.09 16.78
N ASP A 6 -0.44 -3.09 16.15
CA ASP A 6 -1.07 -1.96 16.86
C ASP A 6 -2.21 -2.42 17.76
N VAL A 7 -3.05 -3.35 17.29
CA VAL A 7 -4.15 -3.95 18.09
C VAL A 7 -3.61 -4.62 19.35
N LEU A 8 -2.47 -5.32 19.25
CA LEU A 8 -1.81 -5.96 20.39
C LEU A 8 -0.92 -5.00 21.19
N GLY A 9 -0.77 -3.74 20.77
CA GLY A 9 0.12 -2.76 21.40
C GLY A 9 1.60 -3.17 21.36
N CYS A 10 2.00 -3.94 20.36
CA CYS A 10 3.35 -4.47 20.18
C CYS A 10 4.02 -3.87 18.95
N ALA A 11 5.36 -3.85 18.92
CA ALA A 11 6.11 -3.51 17.71
C ALA A 11 6.15 -4.70 16.74
N GLN A 12 6.29 -4.45 15.43
CA GLN A 12 6.50 -5.51 14.42
C GLN A 12 7.75 -6.36 14.70
N SER A 13 8.74 -5.78 15.39
CA SER A 13 9.96 -6.47 15.86
C SER A 13 9.77 -7.31 17.13
N SER A 14 8.55 -7.38 17.68
CA SER A 14 8.31 -8.09 18.93
C SER A 14 8.46 -9.60 18.77
N SER A 15 9.01 -10.22 19.81
CA SER A 15 9.18 -11.67 19.89
C SER A 15 7.84 -12.36 20.15
N MET A 16 7.72 -13.64 19.79
CA MET A 16 6.49 -14.43 20.01
C MET A 16 6.05 -14.43 21.49
N GLU A 17 7.01 -14.45 22.42
CA GLU A 17 6.73 -14.39 23.87
C GLU A 17 6.11 -13.06 24.29
N GLN A 18 6.55 -11.94 23.71
CA GLN A 18 5.99 -10.61 23.97
C GLN A 18 4.57 -10.50 23.42
N LEU A 19 4.35 -10.96 22.19
CA LEU A 19 3.02 -11.02 21.58
C LEU A 19 2.05 -11.87 22.41
N LYS A 20 2.53 -13.00 22.93
CA LYS A 20 1.74 -13.90 23.79
C LYS A 20 1.36 -13.22 25.12
N CYS A 21 2.30 -12.52 25.76
CA CYS A 21 2.03 -11.77 26.99
C CYS A 21 1.01 -10.67 26.75
N ALA A 22 1.19 -9.88 25.68
CA ALA A 22 0.28 -8.79 25.33
C ALA A 22 -1.14 -9.30 25.04
N TYR A 23 -1.26 -10.38 24.25
CA TYR A 23 -2.56 -11.03 24.00
C TYR A 23 -3.24 -11.46 25.30
N HIS A 24 -2.51 -12.08 26.23
CA HIS A 24 -3.10 -12.55 27.48
C HIS A 24 -3.59 -11.40 28.36
N ASP A 25 -2.81 -10.33 28.47
CA ASP A 25 -3.19 -9.13 29.23
C ASP A 25 -4.43 -8.44 28.62
N LEU A 26 -4.45 -8.29 27.29
CA LEU A 26 -5.58 -7.70 26.57
C LEU A 26 -6.84 -8.59 26.60
N ALA A 27 -6.68 -9.90 26.44
CA ALA A 27 -7.79 -10.85 26.52
C ALA A 27 -8.43 -10.84 27.91
N LEU A 28 -7.65 -10.70 28.99
CA LEU A 28 -8.17 -10.57 30.35
C LEU A 28 -8.93 -9.25 30.55
N LYS A 29 -8.44 -8.16 29.96
CA LYS A 29 -9.07 -6.83 30.04
C LYS A 29 -10.36 -6.75 29.23
N HIS A 30 -10.40 -7.38 28.06
CA HIS A 30 -11.52 -7.28 27.12
C HIS A 30 -12.38 -8.56 27.05
N HIS A 31 -12.26 -9.45 28.04
CA HIS A 31 -13.00 -10.72 28.03
C HIS A 31 -14.52 -10.48 28.08
N PRO A 32 -15.32 -11.07 27.17
CA PRO A 32 -16.76 -10.84 27.09
C PRO A 32 -17.53 -11.30 28.35
N ASP A 33 -16.99 -12.27 29.09
CA ASP A 33 -17.60 -12.77 30.34
C ASP A 33 -17.48 -11.77 31.51
N LYS A 34 -16.40 -10.97 31.55
CA LYS A 34 -16.16 -10.00 32.64
C LYS A 34 -16.60 -8.59 32.31
N ASN A 35 -16.72 -8.26 31.03
CA ASN A 35 -17.14 -6.96 30.54
C ASN A 35 -18.38 -7.11 29.67
N SER A 36 -19.54 -7.23 30.31
CA SER A 36 -20.85 -7.22 29.63
C SER A 36 -21.18 -5.87 28.96
N ASP A 37 -20.42 -4.81 29.28
CA ASP A 37 -20.49 -3.46 28.71
C ASP A 37 -19.34 -3.18 27.71
N GLY A 38 -18.38 -4.12 27.58
CA GLY A 38 -17.23 -3.97 26.70
C GLY A 38 -17.58 -4.27 25.26
N SER A 39 -17.05 -3.47 24.32
CA SER A 39 -17.29 -3.65 22.88
C SER A 39 -16.82 -5.04 22.42
N PRO A 40 -17.72 -5.95 22.01
CA PRO A 40 -17.34 -7.29 21.54
C PRO A 40 -16.38 -7.23 20.34
N GLU A 41 -16.45 -6.13 19.59
CA GLU A 41 -15.58 -5.81 18.46
C GLU A 41 -14.09 -5.74 18.84
N MET A 42 -13.76 -5.27 20.05
CA MET A 42 -12.37 -5.11 20.47
C MET A 42 -11.72 -6.47 20.77
N PHE A 43 -12.45 -7.38 21.41
CA PHE A 43 -11.99 -8.74 21.65
C PHE A 43 -11.81 -9.50 20.33
N SER A 44 -12.77 -9.37 19.39
CA SER A 44 -12.64 -9.95 18.05
C SER A 44 -11.37 -9.49 17.35
N LYS A 45 -11.08 -8.18 17.33
CA LYS A 45 -9.83 -7.65 16.76
C LYS A 45 -8.57 -8.24 17.42
N ILE A 46 -8.55 -8.34 18.75
CA ILE A 46 -7.40 -8.89 19.50
C ILE A 46 -7.18 -10.38 19.16
N ASP A 47 -8.27 -11.15 19.10
CA ASP A 47 -8.21 -12.58 18.74
C ASP A 47 -7.78 -12.80 17.29
N GLU A 48 -8.30 -12.01 16.36
CA GLU A 48 -7.86 -12.03 14.95
C GLU A 48 -6.38 -11.65 14.82
N ALA A 49 -5.95 -10.58 15.50
CA ALA A 49 -4.56 -10.16 15.53
C ALA A 49 -3.64 -11.27 16.02
N TRP A 50 -3.99 -11.90 17.14
CA TRP A 50 -3.22 -13.01 17.69
C TRP A 50 -3.23 -14.25 16.80
N LYS A 51 -4.37 -14.60 16.18
CA LYS A 51 -4.47 -15.76 15.27
C LYS A 51 -3.51 -15.67 14.08
N THR A 52 -3.33 -14.48 13.51
CA THR A 52 -2.39 -14.25 12.41
C THR A 52 -0.94 -14.22 12.92
N LEU A 53 -0.68 -13.57 14.07
CA LEU A 53 0.68 -13.34 14.56
C LEU A 53 1.31 -14.51 15.34
N ARG A 54 0.49 -15.43 15.87
CA ARG A 54 0.94 -16.58 16.66
C ARG A 54 1.64 -17.66 15.82
N ASP A 55 1.30 -17.75 14.54
CA ASP A 55 1.84 -18.75 13.64
C ASP A 55 2.93 -18.11 12.78
N PRO A 56 4.15 -18.67 12.75
CA PRO A 56 5.27 -18.04 12.06
C PRO A 56 5.08 -17.96 10.54
N GLU A 57 4.35 -18.88 9.93
CA GLU A 57 4.05 -18.85 8.50
C GLU A 57 3.02 -17.76 8.20
N SER A 58 1.92 -17.74 8.95
CA SER A 58 0.87 -16.72 8.84
C SER A 58 1.40 -15.30 9.12
N ARG A 59 2.27 -15.16 10.12
CA ARG A 59 2.96 -13.89 10.43
C ARG A 59 3.83 -13.43 9.27
N LYS A 60 4.58 -14.35 8.66
CA LYS A 60 5.44 -14.03 7.51
C LYS A 60 4.63 -13.54 6.32
N ASP A 61 3.52 -14.21 6.01
CA ASP A 61 2.60 -13.78 4.94
C ASP A 61 1.99 -12.42 5.24
N TYR A 62 1.56 -12.19 6.49
CA TYR A 62 1.04 -10.91 6.93
C TYR A 62 2.08 -9.78 6.82
N ASP A 63 3.31 -10.01 7.30
CA ASP A 63 4.42 -9.06 7.18
C ASP A 63 4.78 -8.78 5.72
N ALA A 64 4.68 -9.78 4.83
CA ALA A 64 4.88 -9.61 3.40
C ALA A 64 3.77 -8.75 2.76
N SER A 65 2.52 -9.00 3.12
CA SER A 65 1.38 -8.17 2.67
C SER A 65 1.51 -6.73 3.16
N LEU A 66 1.93 -6.50 4.40
CA LEU A 66 2.14 -5.14 4.92
C LEU A 66 3.22 -4.41 4.12
N LYS A 67 4.34 -5.08 3.83
CA LYS A 67 5.38 -4.49 2.97
C LYS A 67 4.87 -4.21 1.55
N GLN A 68 4.09 -5.12 0.99
CA GLN A 68 3.50 -4.95 -0.34
C GLN A 68 2.57 -3.73 -0.37
N SER A 69 1.70 -3.58 0.64
CA SER A 69 0.83 -2.41 0.78
C SER A 69 1.62 -1.12 0.99
N GLU A 70 2.69 -1.14 1.78
CA GLU A 70 3.54 0.03 1.99
C GLU A 70 4.28 0.44 0.69
N ILE A 71 4.72 -0.54 -0.10
CA ILE A 71 5.29 -0.30 -1.44
C ILE A 71 4.24 0.25 -2.40
N GLU A 72 2.99 -0.22 -2.35
CA GLU A 72 1.89 0.30 -3.16
C GLU A 72 1.48 1.72 -2.75
N GLU A 73 1.43 2.02 -1.45
CA GLU A 73 1.14 3.35 -0.92
C GLU A 73 2.26 4.35 -1.21
N GLN A 74 3.52 3.88 -1.20
CA GLN A 74 4.69 4.66 -1.62
C GLN A 74 4.97 4.57 -3.11
N SER A 75 4.15 3.84 -3.87
CA SER A 75 4.32 3.70 -5.31
C SER A 75 3.99 5.05 -5.96
N LEU A 76 5.04 5.80 -6.28
CA LEU A 76 4.95 6.97 -7.12
C LEU A 76 4.40 6.60 -8.51
N LEU A 77 4.47 5.33 -8.91
CA LEU A 77 3.93 4.84 -10.17
C LEU A 77 2.40 4.78 -10.12
N PHE A 78 1.76 5.76 -10.74
CA PHE A 78 0.30 5.86 -10.87
C PHE A 78 -0.28 4.77 -11.77
N GLY A 79 0.44 4.37 -12.82
CA GLY A 79 0.00 3.30 -13.72
C GLY A 79 0.84 3.20 -14.99
N SER A 80 0.57 2.16 -15.78
CA SER A 80 1.14 1.97 -17.11
C SER A 80 0.11 2.28 -18.20
N PHE A 81 0.46 3.16 -19.12
CA PHE A 81 -0.38 3.62 -20.22
C PHE A 81 0.27 3.28 -21.56
N SER A 82 -0.53 3.08 -22.59
CA SER A 82 0.00 2.99 -23.96
C SER A 82 -0.05 4.37 -24.62
N LEU A 83 0.77 4.61 -25.65
CA LEU A 83 0.69 5.84 -26.46
C LEU A 83 -0.72 6.18 -26.96
N LYS A 84 -1.57 5.17 -27.17
CA LYS A 84 -2.95 5.32 -27.67
C LYS A 84 -3.91 5.90 -26.62
N ASP A 85 -3.60 5.73 -25.35
CA ASP A 85 -4.43 6.19 -24.23
C ASP A 85 -4.14 7.66 -23.86
N LEU A 86 -3.12 8.26 -24.49
CA LEU A 86 -2.67 9.63 -24.25
C LEU A 86 -3.24 10.58 -25.30
N LYS A 87 -3.46 11.84 -24.90
CA LYS A 87 -3.85 12.91 -25.80
C LYS A 87 -2.62 13.33 -26.61
N TYR A 88 -2.72 13.32 -27.93
CA TYR A 88 -1.62 13.72 -28.82
C TYR A 88 -1.90 15.06 -29.50
N ASP A 89 -0.97 15.99 -29.34
CA ASP A 89 -0.99 17.31 -29.97
C ASP A 89 -0.03 17.34 -31.18
N PRO A 90 -0.55 17.26 -32.43
CA PRO A 90 0.27 17.19 -33.63
C PRO A 90 1.04 18.48 -33.93
N THR A 91 0.63 19.61 -33.36
CA THR A 91 1.30 20.91 -33.56
C THR A 91 2.65 20.97 -32.86
N ASN A 92 2.73 20.39 -31.66
CA ASN A 92 3.93 20.43 -30.82
C ASN A 92 4.62 19.06 -30.70
N ASP A 93 4.05 18.00 -31.28
CA ASP A 93 4.55 16.62 -31.17
C ASP A 93 4.66 16.17 -29.69
N VAL A 94 3.62 16.49 -28.91
CA VAL A 94 3.55 16.23 -27.46
C VAL A 94 2.41 15.28 -27.17
N TYR A 95 2.69 14.30 -26.30
CA TYR A 95 1.71 13.44 -25.67
C TYR A 95 1.42 13.96 -24.26
N SER A 96 0.15 14.00 -23.88
CA SER A 96 -0.27 14.47 -22.56
C SER A 96 -1.39 13.65 -21.93
N CYS A 97 -1.45 13.62 -20.60
CA CYS A 97 -2.61 13.12 -19.86
C CYS A 97 -2.79 13.80 -18.49
N ASP A 98 -4.01 13.70 -17.98
CA ASP A 98 -4.41 14.31 -16.72
C ASP A 98 -3.89 13.48 -15.53
N CYS A 99 -3.25 14.14 -14.57
CA CYS A 99 -2.79 13.52 -13.34
C CYS A 99 -3.89 13.49 -12.26
N ARG A 100 -3.84 12.50 -11.36
CA ARG A 100 -4.74 12.40 -10.20
C ARG A 100 -4.66 13.61 -9.26
N CYS A 101 -3.56 14.35 -9.25
CA CYS A 101 -3.43 15.58 -8.46
C CYS A 101 -4.11 16.81 -9.11
N GLY A 102 -4.53 16.69 -10.38
CA GLY A 102 -5.01 17.82 -11.20
C GLY A 102 -3.93 18.47 -12.08
N GLY A 103 -2.68 18.03 -11.96
CA GLY A 103 -1.58 18.41 -12.87
C GLY A 103 -1.59 17.65 -14.18
N THR A 104 -0.57 17.84 -15.01
CA THR A 104 -0.45 17.18 -16.32
C THR A 104 0.84 16.37 -16.40
N TYR A 105 0.78 15.23 -17.10
CA TYR A 105 1.95 14.54 -17.61
C TYR A 105 2.12 14.93 -19.07
N SER A 106 3.30 15.40 -19.48
CA SER A 106 3.56 15.82 -20.85
C SER A 106 4.97 15.39 -21.31
N PHE A 107 5.09 14.86 -22.54
CA PHE A 107 6.38 14.41 -23.10
C PHE A 107 6.33 14.30 -24.64
N SER A 108 7.50 14.33 -25.32
CA SER A 108 7.60 14.09 -26.76
C SER A 108 8.21 12.73 -27.06
N LYS A 109 7.88 12.14 -28.22
CA LYS A 109 8.48 10.87 -28.67
C LYS A 109 9.96 11.03 -29.05
N LYS A 110 10.38 12.25 -29.41
CA LYS A 110 11.77 12.55 -29.78
C LYS A 110 12.75 12.48 -28.61
N ASP A 111 12.26 12.58 -27.38
CA ASP A 111 13.10 12.51 -26.19
C ASP A 111 13.56 11.07 -25.88
N PHE A 112 13.03 10.05 -26.59
CA PHE A 112 13.20 8.64 -26.26
C PHE A 112 13.45 7.76 -27.51
N GLU A 113 14.72 7.37 -27.73
CA GLU A 113 15.11 6.59 -28.92
C GLU A 113 15.47 5.11 -28.67
N GLU A 114 15.52 4.62 -27.42
CA GLU A 114 16.12 3.29 -27.15
C GLU A 114 15.34 2.34 -26.23
N PHE A 115 14.24 2.76 -25.60
CA PHE A 115 13.51 1.93 -24.64
C PHE A 115 12.06 1.70 -25.06
N ASN A 116 11.56 0.47 -24.86
CA ASN A 116 10.18 0.09 -25.16
C ASN A 116 9.16 0.73 -24.21
N SER A 117 9.57 1.19 -23.03
CA SER A 117 8.73 1.90 -22.07
C SER A 117 9.51 2.98 -21.33
N TYR A 118 8.82 4.04 -20.89
CA TYR A 118 9.43 5.20 -20.24
C TYR A 118 8.62 5.72 -19.05
N LEU A 119 9.29 6.31 -18.05
CA LEU A 119 8.65 6.89 -16.87
C LEU A 119 8.49 8.41 -17.01
N VAL A 120 7.25 8.89 -17.09
CA VAL A 120 6.90 10.31 -17.21
C VAL A 120 6.43 10.82 -15.85
N GLY A 121 7.13 11.81 -15.30
CA GLY A 121 6.72 12.49 -14.07
C GLY A 121 5.64 13.54 -14.31
N CYS A 122 4.79 13.76 -13.31
CA CYS A 122 3.85 14.87 -13.32
C CYS A 122 4.60 16.18 -13.06
N GLU A 123 4.16 17.27 -13.69
CA GLU A 123 4.74 18.60 -13.51
C GLU A 123 4.43 19.18 -12.11
N ASP A 124 3.30 18.79 -11.51
CA ASP A 124 2.77 19.36 -10.27
C ASP A 124 2.88 18.44 -9.05
N CYS A 125 3.37 17.21 -9.19
CA CYS A 125 3.54 16.29 -8.07
C CYS A 125 4.64 15.23 -8.30
N SER A 126 4.91 14.41 -7.28
CA SER A 126 5.92 13.34 -7.36
C SER A 126 5.42 12.07 -8.05
N LEU A 127 4.19 12.04 -8.55
CA LEU A 127 3.67 10.87 -9.26
C LEU A 127 4.35 10.71 -10.63
N VAL A 128 4.50 9.47 -11.03
CA VAL A 128 5.05 9.06 -12.32
C VAL A 128 4.09 8.08 -13.00
N ILE A 129 4.05 8.08 -14.32
CA ILE A 129 3.38 7.07 -15.12
C ILE A 129 4.41 6.32 -15.96
N SER A 130 4.17 5.05 -16.21
CA SER A 130 4.91 4.30 -17.22
C SER A 130 4.16 4.42 -18.54
N VAL A 131 4.84 4.76 -19.62
CA VAL A 131 4.27 4.76 -20.96
C VAL A 131 4.98 3.73 -21.81
N ASP A 132 4.22 2.76 -22.30
CA ASP A 132 4.72 1.77 -23.25
C ASP A 132 4.62 2.32 -24.69
N LEU A 133 5.74 2.25 -25.40
CA LEU A 133 5.93 2.72 -26.75
C LEU A 133 5.78 1.59 -27.79
N GLN A 134 5.53 0.33 -27.37
CA GLN A 134 5.28 -0.78 -28.27
C GLN A 134 3.88 -0.65 -28.89
N THR A 135 3.81 -0.02 -30.05
CA THR A 135 2.68 -0.16 -30.96
C THR A 135 3.18 -0.32 -32.38
#